data_AF-A0A958AFW1-F1
#
_entry.id   AF-A0A958AFW1-F1
#
_cell.length_a   1.000
_cell.length_b   1.000
_cell.length_c   1.000
_cell.angle_alpha   90.00
_cell.angle_beta   90.00
_cell.angle_gamma   90.00
#
_symmetry.space_group_name_H-M   'P 1'
#
loop_
_entity.id
_entity.type
_entity.pdbx_description
1 polymer ?
#
loop_
_entity_poly.entity_id
_entity_poly.type
_entity_poly.pdbx_seq_one_letter_code
_entity_poly.pdbx_strand_id
1 'polypeptide(L)'
;MQDVVGKNTETDNSATSTLQSPITNHQSLITNLPISQSPNLQSPISSLQSLQAVYLNPFYFAEVGVAQRAGRLLASPESQLGVFRAVAWDKAFDWVAERTGGISLADRQREAVQMALTQKVAILTGGPGTGKTSTVKAILELLTSKGKS
;
A
#
# COMPACT_ATOMS: atom_id res chain seq x y z
N MET A 1 10.71 -40.08 69.63
CA MET A 1 10.68 -39.24 68.42
C MET A 1 9.26 -39.32 67.88
N GLN A 2 8.43 -38.30 68.11
CA GLN A 2 7.03 -38.23 67.65
C GLN A 2 6.89 -37.10 66.62
N ASP A 3 6.01 -37.31 65.64
CA ASP A 3 5.52 -36.33 64.67
C ASP A 3 4.78 -35.17 65.36
N VAL A 4 5.00 -33.93 64.90
CA VAL A 4 3.97 -32.86 64.90
C VAL A 4 4.16 -31.94 63.69
N VAL A 5 3.06 -31.83 62.96
CA VAL A 5 2.69 -30.97 61.83
C VAL A 5 2.81 -29.46 62.12
N GLY A 6 3.29 -28.68 61.14
CA GLY A 6 3.38 -27.21 61.22
C GLY A 6 3.03 -26.49 59.90
N LYS A 7 1.72 -26.23 59.73
CA LYS A 7 1.03 -25.06 59.10
C LYS A 7 1.49 -24.48 57.74
N ASN A 8 0.53 -24.46 56.82
CA ASN A 8 0.43 -23.67 55.59
C ASN A 8 0.52 -22.15 55.85
N THR A 9 1.24 -21.44 54.98
CA THR A 9 0.90 -20.06 54.57
C THR A 9 1.12 -19.91 53.06
N GLU A 10 0.02 -19.77 52.33
CA GLU A 10 -0.08 -19.17 51.01
C GLU A 10 0.47 -17.74 51.04
N THR A 11 1.40 -17.40 50.16
CA THR A 11 1.41 -16.09 49.49
C THR A 11 2.15 -16.19 48.17
N ASP A 12 1.34 -16.02 47.13
CA ASP A 12 1.65 -15.68 45.75
C ASP A 12 2.68 -14.54 45.66
N ASN A 13 3.66 -14.65 44.75
CA ASN A 13 4.33 -13.48 44.17
C ASN A 13 5.10 -13.85 42.89
N SER A 14 4.33 -13.82 41.80
CA SER A 14 4.64 -12.99 40.63
C SER A 14 5.85 -13.39 39.80
N ALA A 15 5.53 -14.17 38.77
CA ALA A 15 6.16 -14.14 37.47
C ALA A 15 6.47 -12.69 37.04
N THR A 16 7.76 -12.37 36.88
CA THR A 16 8.21 -11.26 36.05
C THR A 16 9.05 -11.86 34.92
N SER A 17 8.38 -12.59 34.03
CA SER A 17 8.94 -12.95 32.73
C SER A 17 8.92 -11.69 31.89
N THR A 18 10.09 -11.06 31.74
CA THR A 18 10.30 -9.90 30.89
C THR A 18 9.93 -10.28 29.45
N LEU A 19 8.73 -9.90 29.02
CA LEU A 19 8.30 -9.94 27.62
C LEU A 19 9.10 -8.88 26.84
N GLN A 20 10.37 -9.19 26.58
CA GLN A 20 11.16 -8.43 25.62
C GLN A 20 10.62 -8.77 24.23
N SER A 21 9.69 -7.96 23.72
CA SER A 21 9.29 -8.04 22.32
C SER A 21 10.52 -7.75 21.43
N PRO A 22 10.71 -8.49 20.32
CA PRO A 22 11.82 -8.23 19.41
C PRO A 22 11.61 -6.87 18.73
N ILE A 23 12.33 -5.85 19.21
CA ILE A 23 12.41 -4.53 18.58
C ILE A 23 13.10 -4.71 17.22
N THR A 24 12.33 -4.94 16.16
CA THR A 24 12.85 -5.08 14.79
C THR A 24 12.73 -3.74 14.09
N ASN A 25 13.86 -3.17 13.70
CA ASN A 25 13.95 -1.88 13.01
C ASN A 25 13.52 -2.07 11.53
N HIS A 26 12.39 -1.52 11.10
CA HIS A 26 11.84 -1.68 9.73
C HIS A 26 12.35 -0.67 8.68
N GLN A 27 13.43 0.05 8.97
CA GLN A 27 13.95 1.12 8.09
C GLN A 27 14.26 0.67 6.64
N SER A 28 14.52 -0.61 6.40
CA SER A 28 14.90 -1.10 5.07
C SER A 28 13.75 -1.20 4.05
N LEU A 29 12.49 -1.13 4.48
CA LEU A 29 11.35 -1.38 3.58
C LEU A 29 10.86 -0.15 2.79
N ILE A 30 11.22 1.07 3.21
CA ILE A 30 10.62 2.32 2.69
C ILE A 30 11.57 3.07 1.74
N THR A 31 12.88 2.88 1.85
CA THR A 31 13.90 3.75 1.25
C THR A 31 13.97 3.72 -0.29
N ASN A 32 13.37 2.73 -0.96
CA ASN A 32 13.56 2.50 -2.40
C ASN A 32 12.31 2.70 -3.28
N LEU A 33 11.26 3.36 -2.79
CA LEU A 33 10.12 3.68 -3.67
C LEU A 33 10.44 4.90 -4.56
N PRO A 34 10.25 4.81 -5.90
CA PRO A 34 10.33 5.98 -6.77
C PRO A 34 9.09 6.85 -6.55
N ILE A 35 9.19 7.82 -5.65
CA ILE A 35 8.14 8.83 -5.42
C ILE A 35 8.26 9.86 -6.55
N SER A 36 7.26 9.92 -7.44
CA SER A 36 7.10 11.03 -8.38
C SER A 36 6.81 12.30 -7.56
N GLN A 37 7.78 13.22 -7.53
CA GLN A 37 7.75 14.39 -6.65
C GLN A 37 6.73 15.42 -7.16
N SER A 38 5.64 15.60 -6.43
CA SER A 38 4.76 16.77 -6.56
C SER A 38 5.43 18.00 -5.93
N PRO A 39 5.49 19.17 -6.60
CA PRO A 39 6.35 20.30 -6.22
C PRO A 39 5.91 21.11 -4.98
N ASN A 40 4.88 20.66 -4.24
CA ASN A 40 4.29 21.41 -3.11
C ASN A 40 4.12 20.57 -1.83
N LEU A 41 4.81 19.44 -1.71
CA LEU A 41 4.98 18.80 -0.41
C LEU A 41 6.19 19.46 0.27
N GLN A 42 5.98 20.46 1.14
CA GLN A 42 6.97 20.77 2.17
C GLN A 42 7.33 19.44 2.84
N SER A 43 8.55 18.97 2.64
CA SER A 43 9.02 17.68 3.12
C SER A 43 8.94 17.62 4.66
N PRO A 44 8.08 16.78 5.27
CA PRO A 44 8.14 16.55 6.71
C PRO A 44 8.82 15.21 7.02
N ILE A 45 9.71 14.70 6.16
CA ILE A 45 10.35 13.40 6.39
C ILE A 45 11.87 13.40 6.18
N SER A 46 12.53 14.50 6.56
CA SER A 46 13.99 14.54 6.70
C SER A 46 14.49 13.88 8.00
N SER A 47 13.60 13.31 8.82
CA SER A 47 13.98 12.49 9.97
C SER A 47 12.94 11.39 10.21
N LEU A 48 12.97 10.30 9.44
CA LEU A 48 12.41 9.03 9.92
C LEU A 48 13.30 8.56 11.08
N GLN A 49 13.11 9.14 12.26
CA GLN A 49 13.59 8.53 13.48
C GLN A 49 13.04 7.10 13.52
N SER A 50 13.85 6.13 13.96
CA SER A 50 13.36 4.79 14.28
C SER A 50 12.26 4.93 15.33
N LEU A 51 11.00 4.91 14.90
CA LEU A 51 9.85 4.88 15.79
C LEU A 51 9.89 3.54 16.52
N GLN A 52 10.23 3.56 17.80
CA GLN A 52 9.99 2.41 18.66
C GLN A 52 8.50 2.40 19.00
N ALA A 53 7.80 1.38 18.52
CA ALA A 53 6.38 1.20 18.74
C ALA A 53 6.11 -0.16 19.40
N VAL A 54 5.14 -0.18 20.32
CA VAL A 54 4.69 -1.40 21.01
C VAL A 54 3.43 -1.90 20.32
N TYR A 55 3.44 -3.15 19.92
CA TYR A 55 2.33 -3.79 19.19
C TYR A 55 1.81 -5.00 19.96
N LEU A 56 0.52 -5.30 19.79
CA LEU A 56 0.05 -6.66 20.00
C LEU A 56 0.61 -7.55 18.86
N ASN A 57 1.08 -8.74 19.21
CA ASN A 57 1.70 -9.68 18.26
C ASN A 57 0.92 -9.83 16.93
N PRO A 58 -0.42 -9.99 16.91
CA PRO A 58 -1.16 -10.12 15.66
C PRO A 58 -1.05 -8.89 14.75
N PHE A 59 -1.04 -7.67 15.30
CA PHE A 59 -0.96 -6.44 14.52
C PHE A 59 0.43 -6.19 13.96
N TYR A 60 1.47 -6.55 14.72
CA TYR A 60 2.84 -6.50 14.22
C TYR A 60 3.01 -7.37 12.97
N PHE A 61 2.62 -8.64 13.04
CA PHE A 61 2.75 -9.54 11.89
C PHE A 61 1.83 -9.14 10.72
N ALA A 62 0.67 -8.56 11.00
CA ALA A 62 -0.21 -8.02 9.97
C ALA A 62 0.47 -6.88 9.19
N GLU A 63 1.05 -5.90 9.89
CA GLU A 63 1.74 -4.77 9.26
C GLU A 63 2.95 -5.23 8.44
N VAL A 64 3.83 -6.04 9.04
CA VAL A 64 5.01 -6.59 8.35
C VAL A 64 4.59 -7.40 7.13
N GLY A 65 3.54 -8.20 7.25
CA GLY A 65 3.00 -8.99 6.14
C GLY A 65 2.50 -8.11 4.98
N VAL A 66 1.76 -7.04 5.25
CA VAL A 66 1.29 -6.09 4.23
C VAL A 66 2.47 -5.37 3.58
N ALA A 67 3.40 -4.83 4.37
CA ALA A 67 4.56 -4.11 3.88
C ALA A 67 5.44 -4.98 2.97
N GLN A 68 5.72 -6.22 3.38
CA GLN A 68 6.49 -7.16 2.56
C GLN A 68 5.78 -7.51 1.25
N ARG A 69 4.45 -7.74 1.27
CA ARG A 69 3.68 -8.04 0.05
C ARG A 69 3.65 -6.85 -0.90
N ALA A 70 3.43 -5.64 -0.39
CA ALA A 70 3.49 -4.42 -1.18
C ALA A 70 4.88 -4.23 -1.81
N GLY A 71 5.95 -4.43 -1.03
CA GLY A 71 7.33 -4.39 -1.54
C GLY A 71 7.59 -5.42 -2.64
N ARG A 72 7.12 -6.67 -2.49
CA ARG A 72 7.23 -7.70 -3.53
C ARG A 72 6.48 -7.35 -4.80
N LEU A 73 5.28 -6.77 -4.68
CA LEU A 73 4.52 -6.30 -5.85
C LEU A 73 5.31 -5.22 -6.59
N LEU A 74 5.83 -4.21 -5.87
CA LEU A 74 6.57 -3.10 -6.46
C LEU A 74 7.89 -3.53 -7.12
N ALA A 75 8.59 -4.52 -6.57
CA ALA A 75 9.85 -5.04 -7.09
C ALA A 75 9.69 -6.02 -8.27
N SER A 76 8.46 -6.41 -8.62
CA SER A 76 8.21 -7.39 -9.68
C SER A 76 8.40 -6.78 -11.08
N PRO A 77 9.32 -7.31 -11.92
CA PRO A 77 9.64 -6.72 -13.22
C PRO A 77 8.54 -6.95 -14.27
N GLU A 78 7.79 -8.04 -14.16
CA GLU A 78 6.79 -8.44 -15.15
C GLU A 78 5.43 -7.77 -14.89
N SER A 79 4.92 -7.05 -15.89
CA SER A 79 3.55 -6.56 -15.91
C SER A 79 2.84 -7.11 -17.14
N GLN A 80 1.74 -7.83 -16.91
CA GLN A 80 0.82 -8.25 -17.99
C GLN A 80 0.27 -7.06 -18.77
N LEU A 81 0.37 -5.85 -18.21
CA LEU A 81 -0.03 -4.59 -18.84
C LEU A 81 1.11 -3.89 -19.59
N GLY A 82 2.24 -4.58 -19.85
CA GLY A 82 3.37 -4.01 -20.60
C GLY A 82 2.98 -3.41 -21.97
N VAL A 83 1.92 -3.94 -22.59
CA VAL A 83 1.34 -3.42 -23.84
C VAL A 83 0.93 -1.94 -23.75
N PHE A 84 0.52 -1.47 -22.55
CA PHE A 84 0.10 -0.08 -22.36
C PHE A 84 1.27 0.92 -22.31
N ARG A 85 2.53 0.46 -22.21
CA ARG A 85 3.70 1.35 -22.23
C ARG A 85 3.92 2.04 -23.58
N ALA A 86 3.46 1.43 -24.67
CA ALA A 86 3.65 1.93 -26.04
C ALA A 86 2.35 2.46 -26.68
N VAL A 87 1.31 2.72 -25.87
CA VAL A 87 0.03 3.22 -26.38
C VAL A 87 0.14 4.70 -26.74
N ALA A 88 -0.43 5.09 -27.88
CA ALA A 88 -0.64 6.49 -28.23
C ALA A 88 -1.80 7.05 -27.39
N TRP A 89 -1.47 7.67 -26.26
CA TRP A 89 -2.44 8.03 -25.22
C TRP A 89 -3.52 9.00 -25.65
N ASP A 90 -3.21 10.00 -26.49
CA ASP A 90 -4.21 10.96 -26.97
C ASP A 90 -5.34 10.24 -27.72
N LYS A 91 -4.98 9.36 -28.66
CA LYS A 91 -5.93 8.52 -29.39
C LYS A 91 -6.71 7.58 -28.47
N ALA A 92 -6.05 7.06 -27.42
CA ALA A 92 -6.70 6.19 -26.45
C ALA A 92 -7.77 6.96 -25.64
N PHE A 93 -7.51 8.21 -25.27
CA PHE A 93 -8.48 9.05 -24.58
C PHE A 93 -9.61 9.52 -25.47
N ASP A 94 -9.34 9.86 -26.72
CA ASP A 94 -10.37 10.18 -27.71
C ASP A 94 -11.32 8.99 -27.88
N TRP A 95 -10.77 7.78 -28.04
CA TRP A 95 -11.54 6.54 -28.13
C TRP A 95 -12.37 6.25 -26.86
N VAL A 96 -11.81 6.50 -25.67
CA VAL A 96 -12.58 6.37 -24.42
C VAL A 96 -13.72 7.38 -24.38
N ALA A 97 -13.47 8.64 -24.75
CA ALA A 97 -14.48 9.69 -24.71
C ALA A 97 -15.69 9.35 -25.59
N GLU A 98 -15.46 8.80 -26.80
CA GLU A 98 -16.53 8.31 -27.69
C GLU A 98 -17.38 7.23 -27.00
N ARG A 99 -16.77 6.32 -26.25
CA ARG A 99 -17.46 5.23 -25.53
C ARG A 99 -18.16 5.67 -24.26
N THR A 100 -17.73 6.79 -23.68
CA THR A 100 -18.34 7.36 -22.47
C THR A 100 -19.30 8.51 -22.78
N GLY A 101 -19.92 8.50 -23.96
CA GLY A 101 -20.95 9.47 -24.34
C GLY A 101 -20.41 10.87 -24.64
N GLY A 102 -19.17 10.97 -25.14
CA GLY A 102 -18.50 12.23 -25.47
C GLY A 102 -17.86 12.94 -24.27
N ILE A 103 -17.90 12.36 -23.07
CA ILE A 103 -17.32 12.97 -21.87
C ILE A 103 -15.80 12.80 -21.88
N SER A 104 -15.08 13.92 -21.98
CA SER A 104 -13.63 13.95 -21.87
C SER A 104 -13.16 13.89 -20.41
N LEU A 105 -12.13 13.09 -20.15
CA LEU A 105 -11.44 13.07 -18.86
C LEU A 105 -10.61 14.35 -18.68
N ALA A 106 -10.62 14.91 -17.48
CA ALA A 106 -9.69 15.97 -17.08
C ALA A 106 -8.25 15.45 -16.99
N ASP A 107 -7.26 16.33 -17.09
CA ASP A 107 -5.83 15.95 -17.16
C ASP A 107 -5.38 15.05 -16.01
N ARG A 108 -5.76 15.37 -14.76
CA ARG A 108 -5.43 14.51 -13.60
C ARG A 108 -6.07 13.12 -13.68
N GLN A 109 -7.24 13.00 -14.29
CA GLN A 109 -7.86 11.69 -14.49
C GLN A 109 -7.13 10.92 -15.60
N ARG A 110 -6.69 11.60 -16.67
CA ARG A 110 -5.86 11.02 -17.73
C ARG A 110 -4.54 10.48 -17.16
N GLU A 111 -3.84 11.28 -16.36
CA GLU A 111 -2.63 10.86 -15.64
C GLU A 111 -2.88 9.64 -14.75
N ALA A 112 -4.00 9.63 -14.00
CA ALA A 112 -4.36 8.49 -13.15
C ALA A 112 -4.63 7.22 -13.98
N VAL A 113 -5.29 7.32 -15.13
CA VAL A 113 -5.51 6.20 -16.06
C VAL A 113 -4.16 5.67 -16.59
N GLN A 114 -3.28 6.57 -17.06
CA GLN A 114 -1.95 6.20 -17.53
C GLN A 114 -1.14 5.49 -16.46
N MET A 115 -1.11 6.03 -15.24
CA MET A 115 -0.41 5.44 -14.11
C MET A 115 -0.96 4.05 -13.79
N ALA A 116 -2.28 3.90 -13.71
CA ALA A 116 -2.92 2.62 -13.40
C ALA A 116 -2.63 1.53 -14.43
N LEU A 117 -2.43 1.90 -15.71
CA LEU A 117 -2.18 0.96 -16.79
C LEU A 117 -0.69 0.70 -17.06
N THR A 118 0.22 1.56 -16.55
CA THR A 118 1.67 1.46 -16.82
C THR A 118 2.50 1.11 -15.58
N GLN A 119 1.95 1.29 -14.39
CA GLN A 119 2.59 0.96 -13.13
C GLN A 119 2.06 -0.35 -12.55
N LYS A 120 2.88 -1.00 -11.72
CA LYS A 120 2.53 -2.30 -11.12
C LYS A 120 1.49 -2.17 -10.00
N VAL A 121 1.54 -1.06 -9.28
CA VAL A 121 0.60 -0.69 -8.22
C VAL A 121 0.29 0.80 -8.39
N ALA A 122 -0.99 1.16 -8.33
CA ALA A 122 -1.45 2.54 -8.35
C ALA A 122 -2.52 2.74 -7.28
N ILE A 123 -2.53 3.90 -6.65
CA ILE A 123 -3.52 4.29 -5.63
C ILE A 123 -4.30 5.49 -6.17
N LEU A 124 -5.62 5.35 -6.32
CA LEU A 124 -6.50 6.43 -6.73
C LEU A 124 -7.23 7.01 -5.52
N THR A 125 -6.81 8.20 -5.09
CA THR A 125 -7.43 8.93 -3.97
C THR A 125 -8.20 10.16 -4.45
N GLY A 126 -9.04 10.70 -3.56
CA GLY A 126 -9.79 11.94 -3.82
C GLY A 126 -11.09 12.01 -3.02
N GLY A 127 -11.56 13.22 -2.73
CA GLY A 127 -12.84 13.47 -2.03
C GLY A 127 -14.08 13.03 -2.84
N PRO A 128 -15.29 13.12 -2.27
CA PRO A 128 -16.52 12.89 -3.01
C PRO A 128 -16.61 13.82 -4.24
N GLY A 129 -17.21 13.34 -5.34
CA GLY A 129 -17.37 14.13 -6.56
C GLY A 129 -16.14 14.31 -7.46
N THR A 130 -14.95 13.84 -7.05
CA THR A 130 -13.68 13.99 -7.82
C THR A 130 -13.55 13.08 -9.05
N GLY A 131 -14.63 12.45 -9.50
CA GLY A 131 -14.62 11.65 -10.73
C GLY A 131 -13.83 10.33 -10.68
N LYS A 132 -13.49 9.82 -9.49
CA LYS A 132 -12.79 8.51 -9.33
C LYS A 132 -13.47 7.37 -10.08
N THR A 133 -14.79 7.29 -10.02
CA THR A 133 -15.57 6.27 -10.74
C THR A 133 -15.44 6.43 -12.26
N SER A 134 -15.38 7.66 -12.77
CA SER A 134 -15.16 7.91 -14.20
C SER A 134 -13.75 7.48 -14.62
N THR A 135 -12.74 7.75 -13.79
CA THR A 135 -11.36 7.27 -14.01
C THR A 135 -11.30 5.75 -14.05
N VAL A 136 -11.95 5.06 -13.10
CA VAL A 136 -12.01 3.59 -13.08
C VAL A 136 -12.72 3.03 -14.32
N LYS A 137 -13.84 3.65 -14.75
CA LYS A 137 -14.53 3.25 -15.98
C LYS A 137 -13.62 3.35 -17.20
N ALA A 138 -12.86 4.43 -17.35
CA ALA A 138 -11.90 4.59 -18.45
C ALA A 138 -10.81 3.51 -18.44
N ILE A 139 -10.27 3.16 -17.26
CA ILE A 139 -9.31 2.06 -17.11
C ILE A 139 -9.92 0.75 -17.62
N LEU A 140 -11.16 0.44 -17.23
CA LEU A 140 -11.83 -0.80 -17.64
C LEU A 140 -12.12 -0.85 -19.14
N GLU A 141 -12.53 0.27 -19.75
CA GLU A 141 -12.75 0.35 -21.21
C GLU A 141 -11.45 0.06 -21.98
N LEU A 142 -10.33 0.67 -21.56
CA LEU A 142 -9.04 0.45 -22.18
C LEU A 142 -8.53 -0.99 -21.99
N LEU A 143 -8.67 -1.57 -20.79
CA LEU A 143 -8.32 -2.97 -20.55
C LEU A 143 -9.14 -3.93 -21.43
N THR A 144 -10.45 -3.70 -21.51
CA THR A 144 -11.36 -4.53 -22.31
C THR A 144 -11.05 -4.42 -23.80
N SER A 145 -10.59 -3.25 -24.27
CA SER A 145 -10.18 -3.07 -25.67
C SER A 145 -8.96 -3.92 -26.05
N LYS A 146 -8.06 -4.20 -25.10
CA LYS A 146 -6.82 -4.96 -25.34
C LYS A 146 -6.95 -6.45 -24.99
N GLY A 147 -7.86 -6.81 -24.07
CA GLY A 147 -8.09 -8.21 -23.67
C GLY A 147 -8.94 -9.05 -24.64
N LYS A 148 -9.45 -8.46 -25.73
CA LYS A 148 -10.23 -9.17 -26.78
C LYS A 148 -9.37 -9.73 -27.92
N SER A 149 -8.06 -9.91 -27.73
CA SER A 149 -7.14 -10.47 -28.72
C SER A 149 -6.72 -11.89 -28.38
#